data_AF-A0AAE0AK38-F1
#
_entry.id   AF-A0AAE0AK38-F1
#
_cell.length_a   1.000
_cell.length_b   1.000
_cell.length_c   1.000
_cell.angle_alpha   90.00
_cell.angle_beta   90.00
_cell.angle_gamma   90.00
#
_symmetry.space_group_name_H-M   'P 1'
#
loop_
_entity.id
_entity.type
_entity.pdbx_description
1 polymer ?
#
loop_
_entity_poly.entity_id
_entity_poly.type
_entity_poly.pdbx_seq_one_letter_code
_entity_poly.pdbx_strand_id
1 'polypeptide(L)'
;MRRMEHLETLYITECRNLREVKICFENGERMQRSEPNCFRNLQILNIYDCAVENLTWLRYTPRLRFLYVIACSSLEEIIAWNFAGSSEIEEDVEIFSNLEKVHFEGLPKLKSICRQAMPFPSLQLPKSKETPFEC
;
A
#
# COMPACT_ATOMS: atom_id res chain seq x y z
N MET A 1 0.11 8.34 20.40
CA MET A 1 0.26 6.94 19.94
C MET A 1 1.75 6.64 19.88
N ARG A 2 2.22 5.46 20.32
CA ARG A 2 3.66 5.12 20.33
C ARG A 2 4.15 4.89 18.90
N ARG A 3 5.36 5.33 18.56
CA ARG A 3 6.01 5.04 17.28
C ARG A 3 6.21 3.52 17.15
N MET A 4 5.77 2.93 16.04
CA MET A 4 5.87 1.48 15.77
C MET A 4 7.14 1.14 14.99
N GLU A 5 8.25 1.78 15.34
CA GLU A 5 9.49 1.75 14.55
C GLU A 5 10.14 0.36 14.44
N HIS A 6 9.76 -0.61 15.29
CA HIS A 6 10.23 -2.00 15.21
C HIS A 6 9.19 -2.95 14.61
N LEU A 7 8.06 -2.45 14.11
CA LEU A 7 7.03 -3.30 13.53
C LEU A 7 7.47 -3.79 12.15
N GLU A 8 7.79 -5.08 12.06
CA GLU A 8 8.18 -5.74 10.81
C GLU A 8 7.03 -6.45 10.13
N THR A 9 6.03 -6.88 10.91
CA THR A 9 4.87 -7.61 10.38
C THR A 9 3.58 -7.01 10.94
N LEU A 10 2.61 -6.77 10.05
CA LEU A 10 1.29 -6.26 10.39
C LEU A 10 0.22 -7.21 9.84
N TYR A 11 -0.68 -7.64 10.72
CA TYR A 11 -1.88 -8.40 10.39
C TYR A 11 -3.11 -7.56 10.69
N ILE A 12 -3.98 -7.37 9.70
CA ILE A 12 -5.28 -6.73 9.83
C ILE A 12 -6.32 -7.74 9.34
N THR A 13 -7.14 -8.25 10.23
CA THR A 13 -8.04 -9.37 9.92
C THR A 13 -9.45 -9.05 10.43
N GLU A 14 -10.46 -9.32 9.60
CA GLU A 14 -11.89 -9.21 9.93
C GLU A 14 -12.31 -7.79 10.40
N CYS A 15 -11.60 -6.76 9.95
CA CYS A 15 -11.86 -5.37 10.32
C CYS A 15 -12.90 -4.73 9.38
N ARG A 16 -14.16 -5.15 9.49
CA ARG A 16 -15.25 -4.72 8.59
C ARG A 16 -15.66 -3.25 8.71
N ASN A 17 -15.22 -2.56 9.75
CA ASN A 17 -15.45 -1.11 9.94
C ASN A 17 -14.20 -0.26 9.63
N LEU A 18 -13.05 -0.90 9.36
CA LEU A 18 -11.81 -0.18 9.10
C LEU A 18 -11.76 0.24 7.64
N ARG A 19 -12.06 1.51 7.37
CA ARG A 19 -12.04 2.10 6.02
C ARG A 19 -10.67 2.64 5.63
N GLU A 20 -9.91 3.14 6.59
CA GLU A 20 -8.64 3.82 6.38
C GLU A 20 -7.66 3.50 7.51
N VAL A 21 -6.39 3.28 7.15
CA VAL A 21 -5.29 3.14 8.12
C VAL A 21 -4.56 4.48 8.21
N LYS A 22 -4.60 5.09 9.39
CA LYS A 22 -3.89 6.35 9.66
C LYS A 22 -2.54 6.05 10.29
N ILE A 23 -1.46 6.47 9.62
CA ILE A 23 -0.10 6.40 10.18
C ILE A 23 0.13 7.63 11.08
N CYS A 24 0.81 7.46 12.22
CA CYS A 24 1.02 8.57 13.16
C CYS A 24 1.80 9.72 12.51
N PHE A 25 1.15 10.86 12.37
CA PHE A 25 1.78 12.17 12.19
C PHE A 25 1.95 12.76 13.59
N GLU A 26 3.17 12.81 14.11
CA GLU A 26 3.42 13.55 15.35
C GLU A 26 3.34 15.06 15.05
N ASN A 27 2.26 15.65 15.56
CA ASN A 27 2.02 17.07 15.85
C ASN A 27 1.90 18.02 14.66
N GLY A 28 0.75 18.69 14.59
CA GLY A 28 0.36 19.63 13.55
C GLY A 28 1.04 20.98 13.65
N GLU A 29 2.37 20.99 13.56
CA GLU A 29 3.13 22.21 13.33
C GLU A 29 3.80 22.18 11.95
N ARG A 30 3.69 23.32 11.28
CA ARG A 30 4.06 23.52 9.89
C ARG A 30 5.57 23.29 9.73
N MET A 31 5.92 22.56 8.66
CA MET A 31 7.28 22.39 8.10
C MET A 31 8.24 21.48 8.88
N GLN A 32 8.36 20.23 8.44
CA GLN A 32 9.55 19.71 7.76
C GLN A 32 9.24 18.30 7.24
N ARG A 33 9.91 17.93 6.14
CA ARG A 33 9.82 16.69 5.35
C ARG A 33 10.18 15.42 6.14
N SER A 34 9.62 15.25 7.33
CA SER A 34 9.81 14.05 8.15
C SER A 34 8.79 13.03 7.67
N GLU A 35 9.21 12.11 6.81
CA GLU A 35 8.35 11.00 6.42
C GLU A 35 7.82 10.29 7.67
N PRO A 36 6.52 9.92 7.72
CA PRO A 36 5.95 9.25 8.87
C PRO A 36 6.67 7.90 9.09
N ASN A 37 7.49 7.82 10.13
CA ASN A 37 8.39 6.70 10.40
C ASN A 37 7.73 5.47 11.06
N CYS A 38 6.42 5.47 11.27
CA CYS A 38 5.78 4.43 12.09
C CYS A 38 5.82 3.03 11.47
N PHE A 39 5.89 2.89 10.14
CA PHE A 39 5.96 1.58 9.47
C PHE A 39 7.18 1.44 8.56
N ARG A 40 8.25 2.21 8.84
CA ARG A 40 9.46 2.21 8.00
C ARG A 40 10.14 0.83 7.91
N ASN A 41 10.02 0.03 8.97
CA ASN A 41 10.57 -1.32 9.06
C ASN A 41 9.58 -2.43 8.70
N LEU A 42 8.36 -2.08 8.25
CA LEU A 42 7.38 -3.07 7.87
C LEU A 42 7.85 -3.83 6.63
N GLN A 43 7.96 -5.15 6.76
CA GLN A 43 8.37 -6.08 5.72
C GLN A 43 7.20 -6.94 5.23
N ILE A 44 6.26 -7.26 6.11
CA ILE A 44 5.14 -8.16 5.81
C ILE A 44 3.83 -7.48 6.18
N LEU A 45 2.91 -7.39 5.21
CA LEU A 45 1.54 -6.93 5.42
C LEU A 45 0.55 -8.01 4.99
N ASN A 46 -0.32 -8.40 5.91
CA ASN A 46 -1.46 -9.27 5.66
C ASN A 46 -2.76 -8.55 6.00
N ILE A 47 -3.65 -8.42 5.02
CA ILE A 47 -5.00 -7.86 5.20
C ILE A 47 -6.02 -8.88 4.71
N TYR A 48 -6.95 -9.27 5.58
CA TYR A 48 -7.97 -10.28 5.30
C TYR A 48 -9.36 -9.83 5.75
N ASP A 49 -10.36 -9.94 4.87
CA ASP A 49 -11.78 -9.61 5.15
C ASP A 49 -11.95 -8.23 5.82
N CYS A 50 -11.40 -7.19 5.20
CA CYS A 50 -11.45 -5.81 5.70
C CYS A 50 -12.17 -4.88 4.72
N ALA A 51 -12.85 -3.88 5.24
CA ALA A 51 -13.56 -2.87 4.44
C ALA A 51 -12.67 -1.67 4.06
N VAL A 52 -11.36 -1.86 4.02
CA VAL A 52 -10.39 -0.81 3.71
C VAL A 52 -10.59 -0.36 2.26
N GLU A 53 -10.65 0.95 2.05
CA GLU A 53 -10.96 1.54 0.75
C GLU A 53 -9.68 1.80 -0.07
N ASN A 54 -8.56 2.08 0.61
CA ASN A 54 -7.26 2.29 -0.02
C ASN A 54 -6.07 1.90 0.89
N LEU A 55 -4.91 1.60 0.27
CA LEU A 55 -3.65 1.30 0.97
C LEU A 55 -2.55 2.34 0.70
N THR A 56 -2.92 3.60 0.47
CA THR A 56 -1.99 4.68 0.09
C THR A 56 -0.82 4.88 1.05
N TRP A 57 -1.01 4.48 2.30
CA TRP A 57 -0.01 4.53 3.37
C TRP A 57 1.19 3.60 3.14
N LEU A 58 1.09 2.62 2.23
CA LEU A 58 2.20 1.74 1.81
C LEU A 58 3.39 2.49 1.21
N ARG A 59 3.19 3.74 0.75
CA ARG A 59 4.31 4.61 0.34
C ARG A 59 5.32 4.87 1.46
N TYR A 60 4.91 4.69 2.72
CA TYR A 60 5.74 4.91 3.91
C TYR A 60 6.36 3.61 4.44
N THR A 61 6.27 2.52 3.66
CA THR A 61 6.84 1.21 3.99
C THR A 61 7.91 0.82 2.96
N PRO A 62 9.07 1.51 2.91
CA PRO A 62 10.09 1.28 1.89
C PRO A 62 10.70 -0.12 1.95
N ARG A 63 10.57 -0.83 3.08
CA ARG A 63 11.10 -2.18 3.32
C ARG A 63 10.08 -3.29 3.09
N LEU A 64 8.90 -2.98 2.54
CA LEU A 64 7.86 -3.97 2.33
C LEU A 64 8.32 -5.01 1.30
N ARG A 65 8.34 -6.28 1.72
CA ARG A 65 8.75 -7.44 0.92
C ARG A 65 7.57 -8.32 0.53
N PHE A 66 6.57 -8.43 1.40
CA PHE A 66 5.44 -9.32 1.20
C PHE A 66 4.12 -8.60 1.46
N LEU A 67 3.23 -8.63 0.47
CA LEU A 67 1.91 -8.00 0.54
C LEU A 67 0.81 -9.01 0.19
N TYR A 68 -0.03 -9.33 1.18
CA TYR A 68 -1.17 -10.22 1.02
C TYR A 68 -2.45 -9.45 1.33
N VAL A 69 -3.36 -9.35 0.36
CA VAL A 69 -4.65 -8.67 0.51
C VAL A 69 -5.76 -9.56 -0.04
N ILE A 70 -6.61 -10.07 0.86
CA ILE A 70 -7.57 -11.13 0.55
C ILE A 70 -8.96 -10.70 1.05
N ALA A 71 -9.98 -10.94 0.23
CA ALA A 71 -11.39 -10.71 0.55
C ALA A 71 -11.72 -9.27 0.99
N CYS A 72 -10.94 -8.27 0.58
CA CYS A 72 -11.20 -6.87 0.89
C CYS A 72 -12.12 -6.25 -0.16
N SER A 73 -13.44 -6.42 0.01
CA SER A 73 -14.45 -6.07 -1.00
C SER A 73 -14.60 -4.58 -1.31
N SER A 74 -14.12 -3.72 -0.41
CA SER A 74 -14.20 -2.26 -0.54
C SER A 74 -12.93 -1.63 -1.12
N LEU A 75 -11.86 -2.41 -1.30
CA LEU A 75 -10.57 -1.87 -1.72
C LEU A 75 -10.61 -1.48 -3.19
N GLU A 76 -10.44 -0.19 -3.48
CA GLU A 76 -10.45 0.34 -4.84
C GLU A 76 -9.03 0.57 -5.38
N GLU A 77 -8.10 0.97 -4.53
CA GLU A 77 -6.74 1.37 -4.94
C GLU A 77 -5.70 0.92 -3.89
N ILE A 78 -4.59 0.30 -4.33
CA ILE A 78 -3.49 -0.06 -3.42
C ILE A 78 -2.54 1.13 -3.25
N ILE A 79 -2.04 1.71 -4.35
CA ILE A 79 -1.33 2.99 -4.32
C ILE A 79 -2.04 3.98 -5.25
N ALA A 80 -2.72 4.95 -4.65
CA ALA A 80 -3.21 6.12 -5.36
C ALA A 80 -2.05 7.12 -5.54
N TRP A 81 -1.31 7.04 -6.65
CA TRP A 81 -0.37 8.12 -6.99
C TRP A 81 -1.10 9.22 -7.76
N ASN A 82 -1.35 10.35 -7.09
CA ASN A 82 -1.86 11.55 -7.74
C ASN A 82 -0.69 12.52 -7.93
N PHE A 83 -0.17 12.65 -9.14
CA PHE A 83 0.70 13.77 -9.50
C PHE A 83 -0.06 14.73 -10.40
N ALA A 84 -0.86 15.60 -9.78
CA ALA A 84 -1.30 16.83 -10.43
C ALA A 84 -0.41 17.96 -9.90
N GLY A 85 0.76 18.12 -10.52
CA GLY A 85 1.54 19.36 -10.48
C GLY A 85 2.40 19.62 -9.24
N SER A 86 3.65 19.12 -9.26
CA SER A 86 4.76 19.88 -8.68
C SER A 86 6.06 19.49 -9.36
N SER A 87 6.54 20.38 -10.22
CA SER A 87 7.92 20.44 -10.71
C SER A 87 8.90 20.35 -9.54
N GLU A 88 10.04 19.69 -9.77
CA GLU A 88 11.27 19.74 -8.95
C GLU A 88 11.21 19.08 -7.57
N ILE A 89 11.33 17.76 -7.57
CA ILE A 89 12.41 16.96 -6.96
C ILE A 89 11.99 15.51 -7.22
N GLU A 90 12.57 14.95 -8.29
CA GLU A 90 12.56 13.54 -8.61
C GLU A 90 13.37 12.80 -7.53
N GLU A 91 12.75 12.52 -6.40
CA GLU A 91 13.06 11.26 -5.74
C GLU A 91 12.05 10.28 -6.31
N ASP A 92 12.48 9.55 -7.34
CA ASP A 92 11.91 8.25 -7.68
C ASP A 92 11.93 7.41 -6.41
N VAL A 93 10.94 7.61 -5.53
CA VAL A 93 10.69 6.70 -4.45
C VAL A 93 10.23 5.46 -5.18
N GLU A 94 11.16 4.53 -5.38
CA GLU A 94 10.87 3.19 -5.88
C GLU A 94 10.01 2.49 -4.83
N ILE A 95 8.73 2.84 -4.79
CA ILE A 95 7.75 2.18 -3.96
C ILE A 95 7.71 0.75 -4.45
N PHE A 96 7.82 -0.19 -3.49
CA PHE A 96 7.93 -1.62 -3.79
C PHE A 96 9.24 -2.08 -4.45
N SER A 97 10.32 -1.29 -4.40
CA SER A 97 11.68 -1.75 -4.77
C SER A 97 12.09 -3.06 -4.09
N ASN A 98 11.66 -3.26 -2.84
CA ASN A 98 11.95 -4.45 -2.05
C ASN A 98 10.85 -5.53 -2.12
N LEU A 99 9.81 -5.35 -2.93
CA LEU A 99 8.66 -6.25 -2.93
C LEU A 99 9.00 -7.55 -3.67
N GLU A 100 9.02 -8.65 -2.92
CA GLU A 100 9.35 -9.98 -3.41
C GLU A 100 8.10 -10.76 -3.83
N LYS A 101 6.97 -10.53 -3.13
CA LYS A 101 5.73 -11.25 -3.40
C LYS A 101 4.49 -10.42 -3.09
N VAL A 102 3.51 -10.55 -3.99
CA VAL A 102 2.15 -10.07 -3.81
C VAL A 102 1.14 -11.20 -3.95
N HIS A 103 0.06 -11.15 -3.18
CA HIS A 103 -1.10 -12.02 -3.36
C HIS A 103 -2.36 -11.22 -3.17
N PHE A 104 -3.18 -11.18 -4.21
CA PHE A 104 -4.46 -10.47 -4.23
C PHE A 104 -5.56 -11.46 -4.59
N GLU A 105 -6.59 -11.52 -3.77
CA GLU A 105 -7.70 -12.46 -3.96
C GLU A 105 -9.00 -11.87 -3.44
N GLY A 106 -10.10 -12.04 -4.18
CA GLY A 106 -11.41 -11.56 -3.75
C GLY A 106 -11.48 -10.04 -3.58
N LEU A 107 -10.91 -9.27 -4.52
CA LEU A 107 -10.89 -7.80 -4.52
C LEU A 107 -11.79 -7.22 -5.65
N PRO A 108 -13.12 -7.38 -5.57
CA PRO A 108 -14.04 -7.08 -6.68
C PRO A 108 -14.08 -5.62 -7.12
N LYS A 109 -13.64 -4.67 -6.28
CA LYS A 109 -13.63 -3.23 -6.58
C LYS A 109 -12.27 -2.67 -6.93
N LEU A 110 -11.21 -3.50 -6.92
CA LEU A 110 -9.85 -3.03 -7.16
C LEU A 110 -9.72 -2.54 -8.61
N LYS A 111 -9.46 -1.24 -8.77
CA LYS A 111 -9.31 -0.58 -10.07
C LYS A 111 -7.84 -0.43 -10.47
N SER A 112 -6.95 -0.19 -9.51
CA SER A 112 -5.54 0.05 -9.77
C SER A 112 -4.65 -0.40 -8.61
N ILE A 113 -3.47 -0.93 -8.95
CA ILE A 113 -2.42 -1.29 -7.98
C ILE A 113 -1.42 -0.14 -7.85
N CYS A 114 -0.98 0.43 -8.98
CA CYS A 114 -0.07 1.58 -9.07
C CYS A 114 -0.33 2.31 -10.41
N ARG A 115 -0.21 3.65 -10.45
CA ARG A 115 -0.42 4.46 -11.67
C ARG A 115 0.82 4.64 -12.54
N GLN A 116 2.03 4.38 -12.04
CA GLN A 116 3.23 4.32 -12.89
C GLN A 116 3.42 2.88 -13.36
N ALA A 117 3.77 2.72 -14.64
CA ALA A 117 4.16 1.45 -15.23
C ALA A 117 5.32 0.87 -14.42
N MET A 118 5.00 -0.04 -13.50
CA MET A 118 5.99 -0.68 -12.65
C MET A 118 6.89 -1.57 -13.53
N PRO A 119 8.22 -1.56 -13.32
CA PRO A 119 9.08 -2.59 -13.87
C PRO A 119 8.85 -3.88 -13.09
N PHE A 120 7.77 -4.61 -13.37
CA PHE A 120 7.50 -5.91 -12.78
C PHE A 120 7.86 -7.04 -13.75
N PRO A 121 9.09 -7.59 -13.72
CA PRO A 121 9.42 -8.77 -14.51
C PRO A 121 8.82 -10.08 -13.95
N SER A 122 8.17 -10.08 -12.77
CA SER A 122 7.87 -11.33 -12.04
C SER A 122 6.47 -11.46 -11.42
N LEU A 123 5.53 -10.56 -11.72
CA LEU A 123 4.18 -10.63 -11.15
C LEU A 123 3.32 -11.68 -11.89
N GLN A 124 3.37 -12.94 -11.43
CA GLN A 124 2.40 -13.94 -11.84
C GLN A 124 1.06 -13.63 -11.14
N LEU A 125 0.24 -12.80 -11.78
CA LEU A 125 -1.16 -12.67 -11.39
C LEU A 125 -1.81 -14.07 -11.48
N PRO A 126 -2.45 -14.58 -10.41
CA PRO A 126 -3.29 -15.76 -10.55
C PRO A 126 -4.39 -15.42 -11.57
N LYS A 127 -4.53 -16.28 -12.58
CA LYS A 127 -5.52 -16.13 -13.66
C LYS A 127 -6.94 -16.24 -13.08
N SER A 128 -7.48 -15.16 -12.52
CA SER A 128 -8.92 -15.02 -12.33
C SER A 128 -9.54 -14.68 -13.69
N LYS A 129 -10.68 -15.28 -13.98
CA LYS A 129 -11.40 -15.09 -15.23
C LYS A 129 -11.69 -13.61 -15.48
N GLU A 130 -11.09 -13.12 -16.56
CA GLU A 130 -11.48 -11.96 -17.38
C GLU A 130 -12.05 -10.75 -16.65
N THR A 131 -11.15 -9.86 -16.25
CA THR A 131 -11.34 -8.42 -16.41
C THR A 131 -10.10 -7.87 -17.10
N PRO A 132 -10.23 -7.03 -18.15
CA PRO A 132 -9.07 -6.50 -18.84
C PRO A 132 -8.38 -5.50 -17.91
N PHE A 133 -7.22 -5.88 -17.40
CA PHE A 133 -6.28 -4.94 -16.82
C PHE A 133 -5.49 -4.35 -17.98
N GLU A 134 -5.91 -3.17 -18.45
CA GLU A 134 -5.04 -2.31 -19.23
C GLU A 134 -4.12 -1.56 -18.25
N CYS A 135 -2.82 -1.76 -18.43
CA CYS A 135 -1.77 -0.97 -17.78
C CYS A 135 -1.63 0.39 -18.46
#